data_AF-A0A955VMI5-F1
#
_entry.id   AF-A0A955VMI5-F1
#
_cell.length_a   1.000
_cell.length_b   1.000
_cell.length_c   1.000
_cell.angle_alpha   90.00
_cell.angle_beta   90.00
_cell.angle_gamma   90.00
#
_symmetry.space_group_name_H-M   'P 1'
#
loop_
_entity.id
_entity.type
_entity.pdbx_description
1 polymer ?
#
loop_
_entity_poly.entity_id
_entity_poly.type
_entity_poly.pdbx_seq_one_letter_code
_entity_poly.pdbx_strand_id
1 'polypeptide(L)'
;VFDTVLQWLIEDTPGHVINFSRGFPWSKTSTMRQSSPLYSIHNARTPTLIHVGARDERVPAAHSRGLYRALKDYLRVPAELVIYPGEGHGLRKRSHRHAKMLWDIAWFDHYVLKKTRKRSKHTD
;
A
#
# COMPACT_ATOMS: atom_id res chain seq x y z
N VAL A 1 3.67 6.01 -1.53
CA VAL A 1 4.96 6.17 -0.84
C VAL A 1 4.72 6.20 0.66
N PHE A 2 5.40 5.35 1.44
CA PHE A 2 5.20 5.29 2.91
C PHE A 2 6.21 6.15 3.68
N ASP A 3 7.43 6.28 3.16
CA ASP A 3 8.49 7.14 3.70
C ASP A 3 9.26 7.78 2.54
N THR A 4 9.43 9.10 2.58
CA THR A 4 9.94 9.88 1.44
C THR A 4 11.46 9.75 1.33
N VAL A 5 12.16 9.59 2.45
CA VAL A 5 13.61 9.37 2.43
C VAL A 5 13.91 7.98 1.87
N LEU A 6 13.17 6.96 2.32
CA LEU A 6 13.25 5.62 1.76
C LEU A 6 12.94 5.64 0.27
N GLN A 7 11.90 6.34 -0.17
CA GLN A 7 11.55 6.45 -1.59
C GLN A 7 12.75 6.93 -2.42
N TRP A 8 13.43 8.00 -1.99
CA TRP A 8 14.62 8.52 -2.68
C TRP A 8 15.76 7.49 -2.75
N LEU A 9 15.91 6.64 -1.73
CA LEU A 9 16.98 5.65 -1.66
C LEU A 9 16.78 4.46 -2.60
N ILE A 10 15.53 4.05 -2.86
CA ILE A 10 15.26 2.74 -3.46
C ILE A 10 14.43 2.77 -4.75
N GLU A 11 13.89 3.93 -5.15
CA GLU A 11 13.19 4.06 -6.43
C GLU A 11 14.14 4.18 -7.63
N ASP A 12 13.65 3.82 -8.82
CA ASP A 12 14.36 3.92 -10.11
C ASP A 12 14.55 5.36 -10.63
N THR A 13 13.81 6.32 -10.09
CA THR A 13 13.75 7.70 -10.59
C THR A 13 13.81 8.75 -9.47
N PRO A 14 14.92 8.80 -8.69
CA PRO A 14 15.05 9.61 -7.46
C PRO A 14 14.89 11.12 -7.65
N GLY A 15 14.99 11.60 -8.91
CA GLY A 15 14.71 12.99 -9.26
C GLY A 15 13.29 13.43 -8.90
N HIS A 16 12.30 12.51 -8.90
CA HIS A 16 10.93 12.86 -8.50
C HIS A 16 10.88 13.33 -7.04
N VAL A 17 11.51 12.60 -6.11
CA VAL A 17 11.53 13.00 -4.69
C VAL A 17 12.22 14.35 -4.49
N ILE A 18 13.33 14.61 -5.21
CA ILE A 18 14.04 15.90 -5.15
C ILE A 18 13.13 17.03 -5.63
N ASN A 19 12.45 16.84 -6.76
CA ASN A 19 11.56 17.84 -7.34
C ASN A 19 10.36 18.14 -6.43
N PHE A 20 9.72 17.11 -5.86
CA PHE A 20 8.58 17.30 -4.94
C PHE A 20 9.00 17.91 -3.60
N SER A 21 10.17 17.51 -3.08
CA SER A 21 10.67 18.03 -1.79
C SER A 21 11.41 19.36 -1.92
N ARG A 22 11.64 19.82 -3.16
CA ARG A 22 12.42 21.02 -3.52
C ARG A 22 13.82 21.00 -2.88
N GLY A 23 14.49 19.84 -2.90
CA GLY A 23 15.85 19.69 -2.37
C GLY A 23 16.20 18.28 -1.93
N PHE A 24 17.44 18.11 -1.47
CA PHE A 24 18.00 16.83 -1.05
C PHE A 24 17.54 16.40 0.35
N PRO A 25 17.60 15.09 0.68
CA PRO A 25 17.16 14.58 1.98
C PRO A 25 17.80 15.25 3.19
N TRP A 26 19.11 15.52 3.15
CA TRP A 26 19.83 16.19 4.26
C TRP A 26 19.49 17.68 4.38
N SER A 27 19.02 18.32 3.31
CA SER A 27 18.63 19.75 3.31
C SER A 27 17.14 19.95 3.61
N LYS A 28 16.30 18.94 3.36
CA LYS A 28 14.82 19.01 3.48
C LYS A 28 14.27 17.96 4.45
N THR A 29 15.04 17.64 5.50
CA THR A 29 14.69 16.63 6.51
C THR A 29 13.28 16.83 7.10
N SER A 30 12.98 18.04 7.56
CA SER A 30 11.67 18.36 8.16
C SER A 30 10.52 18.20 7.16
N THR A 31 10.69 18.70 5.93
CA THR A 31 9.70 18.58 4.85
C THR A 31 9.45 17.11 4.51
N MET A 32 10.50 16.33 4.25
CA MET A 32 10.36 14.91 3.92
C MET A 32 9.75 14.11 5.07
N ARG A 33 10.09 14.43 6.33
CA ARG A 33 9.48 13.81 7.51
C ARG A 33 7.98 14.10 7.58
N GLN A 34 7.59 15.36 7.40
CA GLN A 34 6.18 15.77 7.43
C GLN A 34 5.36 15.14 6.28
N SER A 35 5.95 15.01 5.09
CA SER A 35 5.30 14.39 3.94
C SER A 35 5.23 12.86 4.00
N SER A 36 5.90 12.23 4.96
CA SER A 36 5.98 10.77 5.07
C SER A 36 4.87 10.21 5.98
N PRO A 37 3.92 9.40 5.46
CA PRO A 37 2.86 8.81 6.28
C PRO A 37 3.37 7.97 7.46
N LEU A 38 4.59 7.43 7.37
CA LEU A 38 5.24 6.69 8.46
C LEU A 38 5.19 7.44 9.80
N TYR A 39 5.40 8.76 9.83
CA TYR A 39 5.49 9.49 11.10
C TYR A 39 4.13 9.81 11.72
N SER A 40 3.04 9.73 10.96
CA SER A 40 1.66 9.91 11.44
C SER A 40 0.85 8.62 11.49
N ILE A 41 1.47 7.47 11.16
CA ILE A 41 0.78 6.18 11.02
C ILE A 41 0.06 5.73 12.30
N HIS A 42 0.55 6.14 13.48
CA HIS A 42 -0.04 5.82 14.78
C HIS A 42 -1.47 6.37 14.95
N ASN A 43 -1.92 7.27 14.08
CA ASN A 43 -3.29 7.79 14.06
C ASN A 43 -4.24 6.98 13.16
N ALA A 44 -3.74 6.06 12.34
CA ALA A 44 -4.56 5.26 11.46
C ALA A 44 -5.46 4.29 12.26
N ARG A 45 -6.75 4.26 11.92
CA ARG A 45 -7.75 3.33 12.50
C ARG A 45 -8.56 2.59 11.45
N THR A 46 -8.50 3.03 10.20
CA THR A 46 -9.32 2.51 9.11
C THR A 46 -8.75 1.19 8.59
N PRO A 47 -9.57 0.14 8.46
CA PRO A 47 -9.19 -1.08 7.76
C PRO A 47 -8.62 -0.78 6.37
N THR A 48 -7.42 -1.29 6.06
CA THR A 48 -6.70 -0.94 4.82
C THR A 48 -6.33 -2.17 3.98
N LEU A 49 -6.79 -2.20 2.72
CA LEU A 49 -6.34 -3.14 1.71
C LEU A 49 -5.19 -2.54 0.89
N ILE A 50 -4.07 -3.25 0.78
CA ILE A 50 -2.84 -2.79 0.13
C ILE A 50 -2.55 -3.67 -1.09
N HIS A 51 -2.31 -3.05 -2.24
CA HIS A 51 -1.94 -3.73 -3.49
C HIS A 51 -0.58 -3.24 -3.98
N VAL A 52 0.30 -4.13 -4.42
CA VAL A 52 1.59 -3.74 -5.00
C VAL A 52 2.15 -4.78 -5.97
N GLY A 53 2.84 -4.34 -7.03
CA GLY A 53 3.61 -5.23 -7.88
C GLY A 53 4.89 -5.70 -7.18
N ALA A 54 5.24 -6.99 -7.31
CA ALA A 54 6.46 -7.54 -6.70
C ALA A 54 7.75 -6.91 -7.24
N ARG A 55 7.72 -6.38 -8.47
CA ARG A 55 8.84 -5.76 -9.20
C ARG A 55 8.56 -4.28 -9.48
N ASP A 56 7.77 -3.62 -8.64
CA ASP A 56 7.57 -2.18 -8.76
C ASP A 56 8.88 -1.46 -8.39
N GLU A 57 9.60 -0.95 -9.38
CA GLU A 57 10.84 -0.19 -9.16
C GLU A 57 10.54 1.29 -8.90
N ARG A 58 9.34 1.76 -9.21
CA ARG A 58 8.92 3.15 -9.03
C ARG A 58 8.44 3.41 -7.61
N VAL A 59 7.66 2.50 -7.02
CA VAL A 59 7.29 2.54 -5.59
C VAL A 59 7.53 1.15 -5.00
N PRO A 60 8.77 0.84 -4.59
CA PRO A 60 9.12 -0.51 -4.21
C PRO A 60 8.26 -1.12 -3.10
N ALA A 61 8.03 -2.43 -3.22
CA ALA A 61 7.16 -3.20 -2.32
C ALA A 61 7.58 -3.13 -0.84
N ALA A 62 8.79 -2.66 -0.54
CA ALA A 62 9.22 -2.31 0.81
C ALA A 62 8.28 -1.30 1.49
N HIS A 63 7.74 -0.31 0.75
CA HIS A 63 6.76 0.64 1.30
C HIS A 63 5.48 -0.07 1.75
N SER A 64 4.91 -0.92 0.89
CA SER A 64 3.69 -1.67 1.18
C SER A 64 3.88 -2.66 2.33
N ARG A 65 5.05 -3.33 2.41
CA ARG A 65 5.40 -4.20 3.54
C ARG A 65 5.53 -3.42 4.85
N GLY A 66 6.17 -2.24 4.81
CA GLY A 66 6.29 -1.35 5.97
C GLY A 66 4.92 -0.87 6.47
N LEU A 67 4.05 -0.44 5.55
CA LEU A 67 2.69 -0.01 5.88
C LEU A 67 1.87 -1.16 6.50
N TYR A 68 1.89 -2.34 5.87
CA TYR A 68 1.19 -3.52 6.39
C TYR A 68 1.66 -3.87 7.80
N ARG A 69 2.98 -3.93 8.01
CA ARG A 69 3.56 -4.22 9.32
C ARG A 69 3.13 -3.21 10.37
N ALA A 70 3.20 -1.90 10.05
CA ALA A 70 2.78 -0.85 10.98
C ALA A 70 1.30 -1.01 11.37
N LEU A 71 0.41 -1.17 10.38
CA LEU A 71 -1.02 -1.28 10.61
C LEU A 71 -1.41 -2.58 11.33
N LYS A 72 -1.02 -3.73 10.78
CA LYS A 72 -1.46 -5.05 11.24
C LYS A 72 -0.75 -5.49 12.52
N ASP A 73 0.58 -5.45 12.51
CA ASP A 73 1.39 -6.12 13.52
C ASP A 73 1.53 -5.26 14.78
N TYR A 74 1.68 -3.94 14.60
CA TYR A 74 1.92 -3.02 15.71
C TYR A 74 0.68 -2.24 16.16
N LEU A 75 -0.13 -1.73 15.23
CA LEU A 75 -1.30 -0.91 15.57
C LEU A 75 -2.60 -1.72 15.69
N ARG A 76 -2.58 -3.01 15.34
CA ARG A 76 -3.74 -3.91 15.35
C ARG A 76 -4.93 -3.39 14.52
N VAL A 77 -4.65 -2.56 13.52
CA VAL A 77 -5.63 -2.13 12.52
C VAL A 77 -5.77 -3.25 11.49
N PRO A 78 -7.00 -3.67 11.13
CA PRO A 78 -7.18 -4.68 10.10
C PRO A 78 -6.52 -4.23 8.78
N ALA A 79 -5.62 -5.04 8.26
CA ALA A 79 -4.98 -4.78 6.98
C ALA A 79 -4.70 -6.08 6.26
N GLU A 80 -4.76 -6.03 4.93
CA GLU A 80 -4.38 -7.12 4.03
C GLU A 80 -3.41 -6.58 2.97
N LEU A 81 -2.40 -7.39 2.64
CA LEU A 81 -1.37 -7.05 1.66
C LEU A 81 -1.36 -8.07 0.53
N VAL A 82 -1.68 -7.60 -0.68
CA VAL A 82 -1.63 -8.40 -1.91
C VAL A 82 -0.44 -7.96 -2.74
N ILE A 83 0.53 -8.88 -2.92
CA ILE A 83 1.72 -8.68 -3.75
C ILE A 83 1.57 -9.49 -5.04
N TYR A 84 1.59 -8.81 -6.19
CA TYR A 84 1.38 -9.44 -7.49
C TYR A 84 2.71 -9.88 -8.13
N PRO A 85 2.95 -11.18 -8.34
CA PRO A 85 4.24 -11.68 -8.81
C PRO A 85 4.54 -11.27 -10.26
N GLY A 86 5.73 -10.69 -10.46
CA GLY A 86 6.20 -10.25 -11.78
C GLY A 86 5.53 -8.98 -12.31
N GLU A 87 4.67 -8.32 -11.53
CA GLU A 87 4.11 -7.00 -11.87
C GLU A 87 4.99 -5.87 -11.36
N GLY A 88 5.05 -4.78 -12.12
CA GLY A 88 5.78 -3.56 -11.78
C GLY A 88 4.86 -2.44 -11.26
N HIS A 89 5.17 -1.20 -11.65
CA HIS A 89 4.33 -0.04 -11.36
C HIS A 89 3.02 -0.07 -12.16
N GLY A 90 2.02 -0.74 -11.61
CA GLY A 90 0.73 -1.01 -12.26
C GLY A 90 0.60 -2.44 -12.79
N LEU A 91 -0.63 -2.98 -12.75
CA LEU A 91 -0.92 -4.36 -13.12
C LEU A 91 -1.18 -4.52 -14.63
N ARG A 92 -0.31 -5.26 -15.31
CA ARG A 92 -0.39 -5.51 -16.76
C ARG A 92 -1.13 -6.80 -17.11
N LYS A 93 -0.98 -7.87 -16.31
CA LYS A 93 -1.67 -9.13 -16.59
C LYS A 93 -3.16 -9.00 -16.28
N ARG A 94 -4.00 -9.47 -17.21
CA ARG A 94 -5.46 -9.46 -17.05
C ARG A 94 -5.91 -10.22 -15.79
N SER A 95 -5.29 -11.36 -15.51
CA SER A 95 -5.58 -12.17 -14.31
C SER A 95 -5.32 -11.41 -13.02
N HIS A 96 -4.21 -10.65 -12.94
CA HIS A 96 -3.91 -9.83 -11.77
C HIS A 96 -4.85 -8.64 -11.62
N ARG A 97 -5.23 -7.97 -12.72
CA ARG A 97 -6.26 -6.93 -12.68
C ARG A 97 -7.60 -7.47 -12.19
N HIS A 98 -8.00 -8.65 -12.68
CA HIS A 98 -9.22 -9.31 -12.24
C HIS A 98 -9.14 -9.67 -10.75
N ALA A 99 -8.04 -10.29 -10.31
CA ALA A 99 -7.84 -10.63 -8.89
C ALA A 99 -7.91 -9.38 -8.00
N LYS A 100 -7.28 -8.27 -8.42
CA LYS A 100 -7.40 -6.99 -7.72
C LYS A 100 -8.85 -6.53 -7.55
N MET A 101 -9.65 -6.59 -8.62
CA MET A 101 -11.06 -6.22 -8.56
C MET A 101 -11.85 -7.11 -7.59
N LEU A 102 -11.58 -8.41 -7.57
CA LEU A 102 -12.23 -9.33 -6.61
C LEU A 102 -11.87 -9.01 -5.17
N TRP A 103 -10.59 -8.73 -4.89
CA TRP A 103 -10.15 -8.27 -3.57
C TRP A 103 -10.83 -6.95 -3.16
N ASP A 104 -10.90 -5.99 -4.07
CA ASP A 104 -11.55 -4.69 -3.81
C ASP A 104 -13.05 -4.87 -3.50
N ILE A 105 -13.76 -5.68 -4.29
CA ILE A 105 -15.18 -6.01 -4.05
C ILE A 105 -15.37 -6.68 -2.70
N ALA A 106 -14.56 -7.69 -2.38
CA ALA A 106 -14.66 -8.39 -1.10
C ALA A 106 -14.39 -7.44 0.09
N TRP A 107 -13.43 -6.53 -0.07
CA TRP A 107 -13.12 -5.53 0.95
C TRP A 107 -14.27 -4.56 1.19
N PHE A 108 -14.85 -4.02 0.11
CA PHE A 108 -15.99 -3.11 0.21
C PHE A 108 -17.24 -3.82 0.74
N ASP A 109 -17.51 -5.03 0.29
CA ASP A 109 -18.63 -5.83 0.79
C ASP A 109 -18.54 -6.02 2.31
N HIS A 110 -17.34 -6.28 2.84
CA HIS A 110 -17.15 -6.47 4.28
C HIS A 110 -17.14 -5.16 5.08
N TYR A 111 -16.28 -4.20 4.72
CA TYR A 111 -16.01 -3.01 5.55
C TYR A 111 -16.90 -1.81 5.24
N VAL A 112 -17.46 -1.71 4.03
CA VAL A 112 -18.27 -0.55 3.60
C VAL A 112 -19.76 -0.91 3.58
N LEU A 113 -20.12 -1.96 2.84
CA LEU A 113 -21.51 -2.34 2.60
C LEU A 113 -22.07 -3.27 3.70
N LYS A 114 -21.22 -3.81 4.57
CA LYS A 114 -21.58 -4.76 5.64
C LYS A 114 -22.44 -5.93 5.16
N LYS A 115 -22.19 -6.41 3.94
CA LYS A 115 -22.90 -7.57 3.40
C LYS A 115 -22.53 -8.79 4.24
N THR A 116 -23.51 -9.39 4.88
CA THR A 116 -23.34 -10.72 5.48
C THR A 116 -23.24 -11.74 4.34
N ARG A 117 -22.19 -12.56 4.32
CA ARG A 117 -22.16 -13.74 3.43
C ARG A 117 -23.37 -14.59 3.80
N LYS A 118 -24.42 -14.59 2.97
CA LYS A 118 -25.43 -15.65 3.03
C LYS A 118 -24.67 -16.96 2.83
N ARG A 119 -24.58 -17.78 3.87
CA ARG A 119 -24.14 -19.17 3.70
C ARG A 119 -25.08 -19.76 2.65
N SER A 120 -24.57 -20.14 1.48
CA SER A 120 -25.36 -20.99 0.61
C SER A 120 -25.60 -22.27 1.40
N LYS A 121 -26.87 -22.53 1.74
CA LYS A 121 -27.29 -23.88 2.05
C LYS A 121 -27.12 -24.65 0.75
N HIS A 122 -25.97 -25.27 0.54
CA HIS A 122 -25.96 -26.48 -0.27
C HIS A 122 -26.68 -27.53 0.57
N THR A 123 -27.97 -27.66 0.30
CA THR A 123 -28.70 -28.91 0.52
C THR A 123 -28.31 -29.83 -0.63
N ASP A 124 -27.65 -30.92 -0.25
CA ASP A 124 -27.43 -32.22 -0.92
C ASP A 124 -27.24 -32.26 -2.44
#